data_AF-A0A5K4EL80-F1
#
_entry.id   AF-A0A5K4EL80-F1
#
_cell.length_a   1.000
_cell.length_b   1.000
_cell.length_c   1.000
_cell.angle_alpha   90.00
_cell.angle_beta   90.00
_cell.angle_gamma   90.00
#
_symmetry.space_group_name_H-M   'P 1'
#
loop_
_entity.id
_entity.type
_entity.pdbx_description
1 polymer ?
#
loop_
_entity_poly.entity_id
_entity_poly.type
_entity_poly.pdbx_seq_one_letter_code
_entity_poly.pdbx_strand_id
1 'polypeptide(L)'
;MSMQEFSDNLSTLSYMSRRRIPTWIYDPKNKTLFGRTCCSWILCILFYLVYYACLATFFTCLLWLVLYCNAPENQPARTGAQSLLDFKPGLGFRPLLDVQKSLIRYSADDAQTYLPYTQNMDAYLDTYNQVNAKPDSQFANCKGKEGETKDVDKVCKFPLEVLGPCNTANNYGYGKGTPCVLLKVNKVFGWMPSIERPSQSNDILVSCSGQNSADEENIGSLAYYPSKNFSGKQ
;
A
#
# COMPACT_ATOMS: atom_id res chain seq x y z
N MET A 1 -18.74 -13.21 -75.13
CA MET A 1 -19.16 -13.87 -73.89
C MET A 1 -20.65 -14.09 -74.01
N SER A 2 -21.07 -15.35 -74.16
CA SER A 2 -22.45 -15.68 -74.51
C SER A 2 -23.35 -15.59 -73.27
N MET A 3 -24.64 -15.28 -73.43
CA MET A 3 -25.58 -15.25 -72.29
C MET A 3 -25.70 -16.60 -71.57
N GLN A 4 -25.35 -17.72 -72.23
CA GLN A 4 -25.23 -19.04 -71.61
C GLN A 4 -24.14 -19.06 -70.52
N GLU A 5 -22.94 -18.52 -70.78
CA GLU A 5 -21.84 -18.51 -69.80
C GLU A 5 -22.18 -17.68 -68.55
N PHE A 6 -22.97 -16.62 -68.70
CA PHE A 6 -23.39 -15.79 -67.56
C PHE A 6 -24.44 -16.52 -66.70
N SER A 7 -25.37 -17.25 -67.33
CA SER A 7 -26.34 -18.11 -66.65
C SER A 7 -25.67 -19.27 -65.90
N ASP A 8 -24.65 -19.88 -66.49
CA ASP A 8 -23.91 -21.00 -65.88
C ASP A 8 -23.08 -20.54 -64.66
N ASN A 9 -22.52 -19.33 -64.70
CA ASN A 9 -21.83 -18.73 -63.55
C ASN A 9 -22.79 -18.30 -62.42
N LEU A 10 -24.02 -17.90 -62.75
CA LEU A 10 -25.05 -17.59 -61.74
C LEU A 10 -25.65 -18.84 -61.10
N SER A 11 -25.76 -19.95 -61.83
CA SER A 11 -26.25 -21.23 -61.30
C SER A 11 -25.23 -21.95 -60.41
N THR A 12 -23.93 -21.73 -60.62
CA THR A 12 -22.87 -22.24 -59.73
C THR A 12 -22.79 -21.46 -58.40
N LEU A 13 -23.05 -20.14 -58.42
CA LEU A 13 -23.13 -19.33 -57.19
C LEU A 13 -24.37 -19.65 -56.34
N SER A 14 -25.48 -20.03 -56.97
CA SER A 14 -26.73 -20.37 -56.26
C SER A 14 -26.73 -21.80 -55.67
N TYR A 15 -25.81 -22.69 -56.11
CA TYR A 15 -25.60 -24.02 -55.53
C TYR A 15 -24.63 -24.03 -54.31
N MET A 16 -24.28 -22.87 -53.76
CA MET A 16 -23.55 -22.81 -52.49
C MET A 16 -24.53 -23.07 -51.33
N SER A 17 -24.80 -24.36 -51.07
CA SER A 17 -25.52 -24.84 -49.88
C SER A 17 -25.03 -24.06 -48.65
N ARG A 18 -25.97 -23.41 -47.94
CA ARG A 18 -25.73 -22.63 -46.73
C ARG A 18 -25.19 -23.55 -45.63
N ARG A 19 -23.88 -23.83 -45.65
CA ARG A 19 -23.23 -24.64 -44.62
C ARG A 19 -23.26 -23.87 -43.31
N ARG A 20 -23.70 -24.54 -42.25
CA ARG A 20 -23.80 -23.98 -40.89
C ARG A 20 -22.44 -23.51 -40.33
N ILE A 21 -21.35 -24.05 -40.88
CA ILE A 21 -19.97 -23.65 -40.63
C ILE A 21 -19.35 -23.24 -41.97
N PRO A 22 -18.81 -22.03 -42.10
CA PRO A 22 -18.18 -21.58 -43.33
C PRO A 22 -16.88 -22.35 -43.59
N THR A 23 -16.58 -22.61 -44.87
CA THR A 23 -15.49 -23.46 -45.32
C THR A 23 -14.09 -22.98 -44.91
N TRP A 24 -13.93 -21.71 -44.53
CA TRP A 24 -12.68 -21.16 -44.01
C TRP A 24 -12.37 -21.59 -42.57
N ILE A 25 -13.38 -21.98 -41.78
CA ILE A 25 -13.21 -22.47 -40.40
C ILE A 25 -12.87 -23.96 -40.42
N TYR A 26 -13.65 -24.76 -41.16
CA TYR A 26 -13.48 -26.20 -41.22
C TYR A 26 -13.84 -26.72 -42.62
N ASP A 27 -12.86 -27.35 -43.28
CA ASP A 27 -13.09 -28.05 -44.53
C ASP A 27 -13.21 -29.56 -44.27
N PRO A 28 -14.42 -30.15 -44.32
CA PRO A 28 -14.63 -31.57 -44.06
C PRO A 28 -14.00 -32.46 -45.14
N LYS A 29 -13.71 -31.94 -46.35
CA LYS A 29 -13.09 -32.74 -47.44
C LYS A 29 -11.62 -33.02 -47.16
N ASN A 30 -10.91 -32.00 -46.68
CA ASN A 30 -9.48 -32.07 -46.40
C ASN A 30 -9.17 -32.27 -44.90
N LYS A 31 -10.20 -32.31 -44.04
CA LYS A 31 -10.09 -32.33 -42.57
C LYS A 31 -9.15 -31.24 -42.04
N THR A 32 -9.25 -30.04 -42.60
CA THR A 32 -8.44 -28.88 -42.20
C THR A 32 -9.27 -27.91 -41.36
N LEU A 33 -8.65 -27.38 -40.31
CA LEU A 33 -9.20 -26.36 -39.41
C LEU A 33 -8.36 -25.09 -39.61
N PHE A 34 -8.99 -23.94 -39.91
CA PHE A 34 -8.30 -22.67 -40.23
C PHE A 34 -7.12 -22.83 -41.21
N GLY A 35 -7.31 -23.67 -42.24
CA GLY A 35 -6.30 -23.87 -43.29
C GLY A 35 -5.14 -24.82 -42.95
N ARG A 36 -5.12 -25.46 -41.77
CA ARG A 36 -4.10 -26.49 -41.42
C ARG A 36 -4.74 -27.80 -40.97
N THR A 37 -4.03 -28.92 -41.14
CA THR A 37 -4.47 -30.23 -40.62
C THR A 37 -4.37 -30.27 -39.09
N CYS A 38 -5.21 -31.07 -38.43
CA CYS A 38 -5.15 -31.21 -36.96
C CYS A 38 -3.77 -31.64 -36.44
N CYS A 39 -3.06 -32.49 -37.21
CA CYS A 39 -1.69 -32.89 -36.87
C CYS A 39 -0.70 -31.71 -36.90
N SER A 40 -0.82 -30.81 -37.91
CA SER A 40 -0.02 -29.59 -37.97
C SER A 40 -0.33 -28.63 -36.84
N TRP A 41 -1.60 -28.50 -36.44
CA TRP A 41 -2.01 -27.70 -35.28
C TRP A 41 -1.38 -28.22 -33.98
N ILE A 42 -1.43 -29.52 -33.73
CA ILE A 42 -0.82 -30.13 -32.53
C ILE A 42 0.69 -29.87 -32.51
N LEU A 43 1.38 -30.04 -33.65
CA LEU A 43 2.81 -29.75 -33.76
C LEU A 43 3.13 -28.27 -33.49
N CYS A 44 2.32 -27.34 -34.01
CA CYS A 44 2.49 -25.90 -33.76
C CYS A 44 2.27 -25.56 -32.28
N ILE A 45 1.20 -26.09 -31.67
CA ILE A 45 0.89 -25.85 -30.26
C ILE A 45 2.00 -26.41 -29.37
N LEU A 46 2.45 -27.65 -29.63
CA LEU A 46 3.54 -28.27 -28.89
C LEU A 46 4.84 -27.45 -29.02
N PHE A 47 5.17 -26.98 -30.23
CA PHE A 47 6.32 -26.11 -30.45
C PHE A 47 6.23 -24.83 -29.61
N TYR A 48 5.10 -24.13 -29.65
CA TYR A 48 4.91 -22.90 -28.86
C TYR A 48 4.92 -23.18 -27.36
N LEU A 49 4.34 -24.29 -26.89
CA LEU A 49 4.37 -24.66 -25.48
C LEU A 49 5.81 -24.86 -24.98
N VAL A 50 6.61 -25.63 -25.71
CA VAL A 50 8.02 -25.85 -25.35
C VAL A 50 8.82 -24.55 -25.44
N TYR A 51 8.65 -23.80 -26.53
CA TYR A 51 9.32 -22.52 -26.73
C TYR A 51 9.03 -21.52 -25.60
N TYR A 52 7.76 -21.32 -25.25
CA TYR A 52 7.36 -20.41 -24.18
C TYR A 52 7.76 -20.94 -22.80
N ALA A 53 7.80 -22.26 -22.58
CA ALA A 53 8.33 -22.82 -21.33
C ALA A 53 9.83 -22.53 -21.17
N CYS A 54 10.63 -22.69 -22.23
CA CYS A 54 12.04 -22.32 -22.23
C CYS A 54 12.24 -20.81 -22.02
N LEU A 55 11.43 -19.97 -22.67
CA LEU A 55 11.51 -18.52 -22.52
C LEU A 55 11.13 -18.08 -21.09
N ALA A 56 10.06 -18.65 -20.53
CA ALA A 56 9.62 -18.37 -19.18
C ALA A 56 10.67 -18.77 -18.14
N THR A 57 11.26 -19.97 -18.25
CA THR A 57 12.32 -20.44 -17.35
C THR A 57 13.59 -19.60 -17.43
N PHE A 58 13.97 -19.18 -18.64
CA PHE A 58 15.08 -18.23 -18.82
C PHE A 58 14.80 -16.88 -18.15
N PHE A 59 13.61 -16.32 -18.36
CA PHE A 59 13.24 -15.03 -17.79
C PHE A 59 13.14 -15.09 -16.25
N THR A 60 12.55 -16.14 -15.68
CA THR A 60 12.48 -16.30 -14.22
C THR A 60 13.86 -16.51 -13.60
N CYS A 61 14.74 -17.26 -14.25
CA CYS A 61 16.13 -17.43 -13.81
C CYS A 61 16.89 -16.10 -13.83
N LEU A 62 16.76 -15.32 -14.91
CA LEU A 62 17.35 -13.98 -14.99
C LEU A 62 16.82 -13.04 -13.91
N LEU A 63 15.51 -12.99 -13.70
CA LEU A 63 14.91 -12.17 -12.64
C LEU A 63 15.40 -12.60 -11.26
N TRP A 64 15.46 -13.91 -10.99
CA TRP A 64 15.94 -14.43 -9.71
C TRP A 64 17.39 -14.03 -9.47
N LEU A 65 18.27 -14.17 -10.47
CA LEU A 65 19.67 -13.77 -10.37
C LEU A 65 19.83 -12.26 -10.14
N VAL A 66 19.05 -11.44 -10.86
CA VAL A 66 19.08 -9.98 -10.69
C VAL A 66 18.62 -9.58 -9.30
N LEU A 67 17.51 -10.14 -8.81
CA LEU A 67 16.99 -9.83 -7.47
C LEU A 67 17.94 -10.31 -6.38
N TYR A 68 18.52 -11.51 -6.52
CA TYR A 68 19.46 -12.05 -5.55
C TYR A 68 20.73 -11.19 -5.43
N CYS A 69 21.30 -10.72 -6.55
CA CYS A 69 22.52 -9.91 -6.52
C CYS A 69 22.28 -8.46 -6.10
N ASN A 70 21.12 -7.88 -6.42
CA ASN A 70 20.88 -6.44 -6.23
C ASN A 70 20.01 -6.12 -4.99
N ALA A 71 19.22 -7.07 -4.49
CA ALA A 71 18.27 -6.83 -3.40
C ALA A 71 18.52 -7.82 -2.25
N PRO A 72 19.34 -7.44 -1.24
CA PRO A 72 19.50 -8.24 -0.03
C PRO A 72 18.18 -8.35 0.74
N GLU A 73 17.97 -9.46 1.45
CA GLU A 73 16.67 -9.77 2.09
C GLU A 73 16.29 -8.81 3.23
N ASN A 74 17.29 -8.30 3.97
CA ASN A 74 17.07 -7.55 5.20
C ASN A 74 17.01 -6.02 5.01
N GLN A 75 17.30 -5.51 3.82
CA GLN A 75 17.35 -4.09 3.56
C GLN A 75 17.05 -3.75 2.09
N PRO A 76 16.42 -2.61 1.80
CA PRO A 76 16.16 -2.23 0.42
C PRO A 76 17.46 -1.90 -0.31
N ALA A 77 17.52 -2.20 -1.61
CA ALA A 77 18.71 -2.02 -2.46
C ALA A 77 19.22 -0.57 -2.52
N ARG A 78 18.34 0.42 -2.31
CA ARG A 78 18.67 1.85 -2.29
C ARG A 78 18.12 2.46 -1.00
N THR A 79 19.01 2.90 -0.13
CA THR A 79 18.68 3.58 1.13
C THR A 79 19.22 5.01 1.14
N GLY A 80 18.55 5.88 1.87
CA GLY A 80 19.07 7.20 2.21
C GLY A 80 19.01 8.24 1.10
N ALA A 81 20.07 9.06 0.98
CA ALA A 81 20.17 10.13 -0.02
C ALA A 81 20.18 9.60 -1.47
N GLN A 82 20.49 8.32 -1.68
CA GLN A 82 20.39 7.66 -2.99
C GLN A 82 18.96 7.21 -3.32
N SER A 83 18.04 7.30 -2.36
CA SER A 83 16.64 6.96 -2.54
C SER A 83 15.83 8.22 -2.83
N LEU A 84 14.73 8.08 -3.57
CA LEU A 84 13.76 9.17 -3.81
C LEU A 84 13.22 9.80 -2.53
N LEU A 85 13.28 9.09 -1.40
CA LEU A 85 12.78 9.56 -0.11
C LEU A 85 13.77 10.49 0.61
N ASP A 86 15.06 10.49 0.24
CA ASP A 86 16.08 11.41 0.77
C ASP A 86 16.06 11.53 2.31
N PHE A 87 15.93 10.40 3.03
CA PHE A 87 15.82 10.34 4.50
C PHE A 87 14.72 11.24 5.14
N LYS A 88 13.72 11.66 4.36
CA LYS A 88 12.58 12.47 4.83
C LYS A 88 11.36 11.57 4.97
N PRO A 89 11.03 11.09 6.18
CA PRO A 89 9.83 10.29 6.36
C PRO A 89 8.58 11.16 6.19
N GLY A 90 7.53 10.56 5.63
CA GLY A 90 6.21 11.18 5.62
C GLY A 90 5.57 11.15 7.01
N LEU A 91 4.70 12.12 7.28
CA LEU A 91 3.83 12.15 8.45
C LEU A 91 2.41 11.80 8.03
N GLY A 92 1.88 10.71 8.57
CA GLY A 92 0.47 10.34 8.47
C GLY A 92 -0.28 10.69 9.75
N PHE A 93 -1.60 10.69 9.69
CA PHE A 93 -2.45 10.83 10.86
C PHE A 93 -3.49 9.72 10.91
N ARG A 94 -4.20 9.61 12.03
CA ARG A 94 -5.40 8.78 12.24
C ARG A 94 -6.39 9.58 13.10
N PRO A 95 -7.70 9.43 12.89
CA PRO A 95 -8.37 8.46 12.01
C PRO A 95 -8.42 8.85 10.52
N LEU A 96 -8.42 7.84 9.63
CA LEU A 96 -8.75 8.02 8.20
C LEU A 96 -9.89 7.08 7.80
N LEU A 97 -11.03 7.67 7.42
CA LEU A 97 -12.17 6.93 6.86
C LEU A 97 -12.11 6.83 5.34
N ASP A 98 -11.70 7.91 4.68
CA ASP A 98 -11.50 7.98 3.23
C ASP A 98 -10.02 8.24 2.95
N VAL A 99 -9.42 7.44 2.07
CA VAL A 99 -8.00 7.57 1.70
C VAL A 99 -7.76 8.79 0.79
N GLN A 100 -8.81 9.34 0.16
CA GLN A 100 -8.70 10.48 -0.73
C GLN A 100 -8.89 11.83 -0.03
N LYS A 101 -9.44 11.84 1.19
CA LYS A 101 -9.81 13.06 1.91
C LYS A 101 -9.24 13.05 3.33
N SER A 102 -8.65 14.16 3.73
CA SER A 102 -8.17 14.38 5.09
C SER A 102 -9.21 14.98 6.03
N LEU A 103 -10.45 15.17 5.56
CA LEU A 103 -11.50 15.87 6.30
C LEU A 103 -12.09 15.00 7.42
N ILE A 104 -11.97 15.47 8.66
CA ILE A 104 -12.69 14.94 9.81
C ILE A 104 -13.92 15.82 10.03
N ARG A 105 -15.09 15.31 9.66
CA ARG A 105 -16.37 16.01 9.85
C ARG A 105 -17.29 15.14 10.70
N TYR A 106 -17.69 15.67 11.85
CA TYR A 106 -18.66 15.01 12.72
C TYR A 106 -19.48 16.04 13.51
N SER A 107 -20.57 15.57 14.14
CA SER A 107 -21.31 16.32 15.15
C SER A 107 -21.00 15.72 16.52
N ALA A 108 -20.69 16.55 17.51
CA ALA A 108 -20.44 16.07 18.88
C ALA A 108 -21.72 15.53 19.55
N ASP A 109 -22.88 16.06 19.14
CA ASP A 109 -24.19 15.68 19.70
C ASP A 109 -24.65 14.30 19.23
N ASP A 110 -24.23 13.88 18.03
CA ASP A 110 -24.64 12.62 17.44
C ASP A 110 -23.50 11.58 17.46
N ALA A 111 -23.69 10.56 18.30
CA ALA A 111 -22.77 9.44 18.41
C ALA A 111 -22.58 8.69 17.08
N GLN A 112 -23.62 8.54 16.27
CA GLN A 112 -23.53 7.79 15.02
C GLN A 112 -22.54 8.42 14.04
N THR A 113 -22.42 9.75 14.08
CA THR A 113 -21.53 10.46 13.18
C THR A 113 -20.05 10.28 13.55
N TYR A 114 -19.70 10.22 14.84
CA TYR A 114 -18.29 10.07 15.26
C TYR A 114 -17.81 8.63 15.51
N LEU A 115 -18.73 7.68 15.73
CA LEU A 115 -18.42 6.25 15.90
C LEU A 115 -17.46 5.65 14.84
N PRO A 116 -17.59 5.92 13.53
CA PRO A 116 -16.64 5.35 12.57
C PRO A 116 -15.20 5.84 12.81
N TYR A 117 -15.01 7.07 13.28
CA TYR A 117 -13.69 7.62 13.59
C TYR A 117 -13.09 6.96 14.84
N THR A 118 -13.88 6.75 15.89
CA THR A 118 -13.43 6.08 17.11
C THR A 118 -13.07 4.62 16.84
N GLN A 119 -13.90 3.90 16.08
CA GLN A 119 -13.63 2.53 15.66
C GLN A 119 -12.36 2.40 14.81
N ASN A 120 -12.09 3.36 13.92
CA ASN A 120 -10.84 3.39 13.14
C ASN A 120 -9.61 3.54 14.03
N MET A 121 -9.70 4.35 15.09
CA MET A 121 -8.63 4.50 16.08
C MET A 121 -8.48 3.26 16.96
N ASP A 122 -9.58 2.67 17.43
CA ASP A 122 -9.55 1.43 18.23
C ASP A 122 -8.91 0.29 17.43
N ALA A 123 -9.30 0.10 16.17
CA ALA A 123 -8.70 -0.89 15.28
C ALA A 123 -7.20 -0.65 15.06
N TYR A 124 -6.77 0.61 15.05
CA TYR A 124 -5.34 0.96 14.94
C TYR A 124 -4.59 0.64 16.25
N LEU A 125 -5.13 1.04 17.40
CA LEU A 125 -4.49 0.86 18.71
C LEU A 125 -4.54 -0.60 19.21
N ASP A 126 -5.46 -1.42 18.69
CA ASP A 126 -5.53 -2.84 19.03
C ASP A 126 -4.20 -3.58 18.74
N THR A 127 -3.50 -3.19 17.66
CA THR A 127 -2.18 -3.73 17.35
C THR A 127 -1.15 -3.47 18.45
N TYR A 128 -1.22 -2.31 19.11
CA TYR A 128 -0.36 -1.96 20.23
C TYR A 128 -0.79 -2.67 21.52
N ASN A 129 -2.09 -2.83 21.75
CA ASN A 129 -2.61 -3.61 22.88
C ASN A 129 -2.09 -5.06 22.84
N GLN A 130 -2.19 -5.71 21.68
CA GLN A 130 -1.71 -7.07 21.48
C GLN A 130 -0.19 -7.20 21.68
N VAL A 131 0.58 -6.21 21.22
CA VAL A 131 2.05 -6.18 21.42
C VAL A 131 2.40 -5.97 22.89
N ASN A 132 1.69 -5.07 23.58
CA ASN A 132 1.93 -4.76 24.98
C ASN A 132 1.56 -5.93 25.91
N ALA A 133 0.54 -6.74 25.54
CA ALA A 133 0.13 -7.94 26.27
C ALA A 133 1.13 -9.11 26.22
N LYS A 134 2.05 -9.13 25.25
CA LYS A 134 3.09 -10.18 25.13
C LYS A 134 4.17 -10.02 26.23
N PRO A 135 4.85 -11.11 26.63
CA PRO A 135 5.87 -11.06 27.67
C PRO A 135 7.08 -10.20 27.28
N ASP A 136 7.67 -9.49 28.24
CA ASP A 136 8.75 -8.52 28.00
C ASP A 136 10.06 -9.15 27.49
N SER A 137 10.26 -10.45 27.64
CA SER A 137 11.47 -11.17 27.20
C SER A 137 11.81 -11.02 25.71
N GLN A 138 10.83 -10.74 24.86
CA GLN A 138 10.98 -10.59 23.41
C GLN A 138 11.25 -9.14 22.98
N PHE A 139 11.19 -8.18 23.91
CA PHE A 139 11.24 -6.75 23.62
C PHE A 139 12.44 -6.10 24.28
N ALA A 140 12.89 -4.99 23.70
CA ALA A 140 13.97 -4.20 24.27
C ALA A 140 13.43 -3.19 25.29
N ASN A 141 14.23 -2.94 26.34
CA ASN A 141 13.95 -1.87 27.31
C ASN A 141 14.46 -0.53 26.75
N CYS A 142 13.55 0.25 26.18
CA CYS A 142 13.88 1.54 25.55
C CYS A 142 13.72 2.75 26.48
N LYS A 143 13.72 2.50 27.80
CA LYS A 143 13.70 3.54 28.83
C LYS A 143 15.15 3.99 29.12
N GLY A 144 15.75 4.75 28.21
CA GLY A 144 17.13 5.26 28.34
C GLY A 144 17.43 6.45 27.41
N LYS A 145 18.45 7.25 27.75
CA LYS A 145 18.94 8.38 26.90
C LYS A 145 19.69 7.91 25.65
N GLU A 146 20.05 6.64 25.61
CA GLU A 146 20.70 5.99 24.48
C GLU A 146 19.61 5.21 23.73
N GLY A 147 19.16 5.76 22.61
CA GLY A 147 18.21 5.11 21.70
C GLY A 147 18.78 3.87 20.98
N GLU A 148 19.85 3.30 21.52
CA GLU A 148 20.51 2.11 21.00
C GLU A 148 20.08 0.91 21.84
N THR A 149 19.14 0.13 21.28
CA THR A 149 18.93 -1.23 21.76
C THR A 149 20.19 -2.02 21.42
N LYS A 150 20.93 -2.48 22.43
CA LYS A 150 22.14 -3.31 22.25
C LYS A 150 21.87 -4.58 21.43
N ASP A 151 20.61 -5.03 21.41
CA ASP A 151 20.12 -6.12 20.58
C ASP A 151 19.46 -5.56 19.30
N VAL A 152 20.07 -5.82 18.14
CA VAL A 152 19.61 -5.35 16.81
C VAL A 152 18.25 -5.95 16.42
N ASP A 153 17.89 -7.11 16.98
CA ASP A 153 16.67 -7.85 16.63
C ASP A 153 15.46 -7.53 17.54
N LYS A 154 15.66 -6.80 18.64
CA LYS A 154 14.58 -6.50 19.60
C LYS A 154 13.97 -5.13 19.36
N VAL A 155 12.65 -5.05 19.47
CA VAL A 155 11.88 -3.82 19.27
C VAL A 155 11.40 -3.22 20.59
N CYS A 156 11.21 -1.90 20.59
CA CYS A 156 10.67 -1.16 21.73
C CYS A 156 9.14 -1.32 21.83
N LYS A 157 8.63 -1.52 23.04
CA LYS A 157 7.20 -1.35 23.32
C LYS A 157 6.82 0.12 23.40
N PHE A 158 5.62 0.44 22.92
CA PHE A 158 5.03 1.77 23.05
C PHE A 158 3.87 1.72 24.06
N PRO A 159 4.03 2.32 25.25
CA PRO A 159 2.96 2.38 26.25
C PRO A 159 1.85 3.33 25.80
N LEU A 160 0.60 2.85 25.81
CA LEU A 160 -0.56 3.64 25.37
C LEU A 160 -0.98 4.70 26.38
N GLU A 161 -0.52 4.59 27.64
CA GLU A 161 -0.76 5.55 28.71
C GLU A 161 -0.17 6.93 28.38
N VAL A 162 0.83 6.97 27.50
CA VAL A 162 1.51 8.19 27.05
C VAL A 162 0.60 9.09 26.21
N LEU A 163 -0.46 8.52 25.62
CA LEU A 163 -1.45 9.26 24.82
C LEU A 163 -2.41 10.11 25.68
N GLY A 164 -2.31 10.04 27.00
CA GLY A 164 -3.04 10.91 27.92
C GLY A 164 -4.57 10.76 27.80
N PRO A 165 -5.33 11.84 27.51
CA PRO A 165 -6.79 11.80 27.43
C PRO A 165 -7.32 11.05 26.19
N CYS A 166 -6.46 10.74 25.21
CA CYS A 166 -6.83 10.10 23.96
C CYS A 166 -6.89 8.57 24.10
N ASN A 167 -7.90 8.09 24.82
CA ASN A 167 -8.14 6.67 25.07
C ASN A 167 -9.55 6.24 24.61
N THR A 168 -9.76 4.93 24.51
CA THR A 168 -11.06 4.34 24.14
C THR A 168 -12.16 4.71 25.14
N ALA A 169 -11.85 4.80 26.45
CA ALA A 169 -12.82 5.12 27.49
C ALA A 169 -13.47 6.51 27.33
N ASN A 170 -12.71 7.49 26.84
CA ASN A 170 -13.16 8.85 26.58
C ASN A 170 -13.65 9.06 25.13
N ASN A 171 -13.79 8.00 24.33
CA ASN A 171 -14.09 8.08 22.89
C ASN A 171 -13.15 9.06 22.17
N TYR A 172 -11.88 9.11 22.58
CA TYR A 172 -10.87 10.00 22.01
C TYR A 172 -11.29 11.49 21.97
N GLY A 173 -12.15 11.91 22.90
CA GLY A 173 -12.62 13.30 23.03
C GLY A 173 -13.68 13.74 22.01
N TYR A 174 -14.11 12.87 21.09
CA TYR A 174 -15.12 13.21 20.06
C TYR A 174 -16.48 13.60 20.67
N GLY A 175 -16.93 12.92 21.72
CA GLY A 175 -18.19 13.26 22.40
C GLY A 175 -18.19 14.61 23.13
N LYS A 176 -17.01 15.21 23.36
CA LYS A 176 -16.87 16.54 24.00
C LYS A 176 -16.62 17.66 23.00
N GLY A 177 -16.54 17.35 21.70
CA GLY A 177 -16.14 18.31 20.66
C GLY A 177 -14.65 18.65 20.66
N THR A 178 -13.82 17.89 21.39
CA THR A 178 -12.36 18.05 21.44
C THR A 178 -11.70 16.78 20.90
N PRO A 179 -11.69 16.56 19.57
CA PRO A 179 -11.27 15.29 18.98
C PRO A 179 -9.76 15.12 19.07
N CYS A 180 -9.32 13.91 19.39
CA CYS A 180 -7.91 13.52 19.30
C CYS A 180 -7.56 13.06 17.88
N VAL A 181 -6.37 13.46 17.42
CA VAL A 181 -5.76 12.99 16.17
C VAL A 181 -4.42 12.35 16.51
N LEU A 182 -4.26 11.10 16.12
CA LEU A 182 -3.00 10.38 16.32
C LEU A 182 -2.06 10.65 15.15
N LEU A 183 -0.83 11.04 15.43
CA LEU A 183 0.19 11.28 14.40
C LEU A 183 1.10 10.06 14.29
N LYS A 184 1.43 9.67 13.06
CA LYS A 184 2.24 8.50 12.74
C LYS A 184 3.34 8.89 11.76
N VAL A 185 4.59 8.72 12.16
CA VAL A 185 5.73 8.86 11.26
C VAL A 185 5.89 7.58 10.43
N ASN A 186 6.14 7.73 9.12
CA ASN A 186 6.41 6.60 8.25
C ASN A 186 7.77 5.98 8.56
N LYS A 187 7.80 4.65 8.73
CA LYS A 187 9.03 3.90 9.00
C LYS A 187 9.92 3.86 7.74
N VAL A 188 11.10 4.46 7.83
CA VAL A 188 12.14 4.44 6.80
C VAL A 188 13.34 3.65 7.32
N PHE A 189 13.90 2.75 6.50
CA PHE A 189 15.05 1.93 6.88
C PHE A 189 16.30 2.78 7.08
N GLY A 190 17.00 2.58 8.20
CA GLY A 190 18.23 3.32 8.53
C GLY A 190 18.03 4.81 8.82
N TRP A 191 16.79 5.27 8.98
CA TRP A 191 16.51 6.66 9.31
C TRP A 191 16.75 6.92 10.79
N MET A 192 17.68 7.84 11.08
CA MET A 192 17.84 8.47 12.38
C MET A 192 17.53 9.96 12.24
N PRO A 193 16.66 10.51 13.10
CA PRO A 193 16.28 11.92 13.03
C PRO A 193 17.49 12.82 13.35
N SER A 194 17.80 13.76 12.45
CA SER A 194 18.72 14.86 12.77
C SER A 194 17.98 15.90 13.59
N ILE A 195 18.36 16.06 14.85
CA ILE A 195 17.76 17.06 15.74
C ILE A 195 18.45 18.40 15.49
N GLU A 196 17.73 19.39 14.97
CA GLU A 196 18.30 20.71 14.65
C GLU A 196 18.76 21.48 15.90
N ARG A 197 18.17 21.21 17.07
CA ARG A 197 18.51 21.83 18.36
C ARG A 197 18.69 20.78 19.46
N PRO A 198 19.79 20.01 19.43
CA PRO A 198 20.03 18.95 20.41
C PRO A 198 20.18 19.51 21.85
N SER A 199 20.50 20.81 21.99
CA SER A 199 20.60 21.49 23.28
C SER A 199 19.25 21.70 23.99
N GLN A 200 18.12 21.57 23.27
CA GLN A 200 16.78 21.86 23.80
C GLN A 200 15.90 20.62 23.97
N SER A 201 16.04 19.63 23.09
CA SER A 201 15.33 18.35 23.22
C SER A 201 16.07 17.25 22.47
N ASN A 202 16.11 16.04 23.03
CA ASN A 202 16.59 14.85 22.33
C ASN A 202 15.46 14.13 21.55
N ASP A 203 14.27 14.71 21.50
CA ASP A 203 13.08 14.12 20.88
C ASP A 203 12.75 14.85 19.56
N ILE A 204 12.11 14.12 18.63
CA ILE A 204 11.50 14.72 17.44
C ILE A 204 10.27 15.52 17.87
N LEU A 205 10.24 16.81 17.52
CA LEU A 205 9.14 17.69 17.82
C LEU A 205 8.17 17.78 16.65
N VAL A 206 6.88 17.90 16.97
CA VAL A 206 5.80 18.09 15.99
C VAL A 206 4.95 19.27 16.43
N SER A 207 4.56 20.11 15.46
CA SER A 207 3.69 21.26 15.66
C SER A 207 2.59 21.24 14.60
N CYS A 208 1.36 21.49 15.04
CA CYS A 208 0.18 21.68 14.20
C CYS A 208 -0.21 23.15 14.24
N SER A 209 -0.53 23.73 13.08
CA SER A 209 -1.00 25.11 12.94
C SER A 209 -2.05 25.18 11.83
N GLY A 210 -2.83 26.27 11.81
CA GLY A 210 -3.74 26.56 10.70
C GLY A 210 -2.96 26.75 9.39
N GLN A 211 -3.59 26.41 8.25
CA GLN A 211 -3.00 26.63 6.93
C GLN A 211 -3.08 28.11 6.51
N ASN A 212 -4.20 28.76 6.84
CA ASN A 212 -4.43 30.19 6.58
C ASN A 212 -4.70 30.93 7.90
N SER A 213 -4.67 32.26 7.89
CA SER A 213 -4.95 33.08 9.08
C SER A 213 -6.32 32.79 9.69
N ALA A 214 -7.34 32.59 8.86
CA ALA A 214 -8.67 32.20 9.33
C ALA A 214 -8.66 30.82 10.02
N ASP A 215 -7.87 29.87 9.52
CA ASP A 215 -7.76 28.55 10.15
C ASP A 215 -7.00 28.63 11.48
N GLU A 216 -5.99 29.50 11.56
CA GLU A 216 -5.21 29.74 12.76
C GLU A 216 -6.05 30.38 13.89
N GLU A 217 -7.00 31.24 13.55
CA GLU A 217 -7.96 31.78 14.52
C GLU A 217 -9.00 30.72 14.97
N ASN A 218 -9.40 29.81 14.06
CA ASN A 218 -10.44 28.81 14.33
C ASN A 218 -9.94 27.51 14.97
N ILE A 219 -8.65 27.17 14.85
CA ILE A 219 -8.09 25.90 15.36
C ILE A 219 -8.17 25.79 16.88
N GLY A 220 -8.19 26.92 17.57
CA GLY A 220 -8.27 27.00 19.03
C GLY A 220 -7.02 26.47 19.74
N SER A 221 -7.18 26.06 21.01
CA SER A 221 -6.08 25.57 21.84
C SER A 221 -5.73 24.12 21.49
N LEU A 222 -4.47 23.88 21.12
CA LEU A 222 -3.93 22.55 20.84
C LEU A 222 -3.15 22.00 22.05
N ALA A 223 -3.34 20.70 22.33
CA ALA A 223 -2.59 19.97 23.34
C ALA A 223 -1.88 18.77 22.71
N TYR A 224 -0.61 18.56 23.05
CA TYR A 224 0.23 17.49 22.53
C TYR A 224 0.52 16.46 23.61
N TYR A 225 0.43 15.18 23.23
CA TYR A 225 0.70 14.04 24.10
C TYR A 225 1.68 13.08 23.38
N PRO A 226 2.80 12.68 24.02
CA PRO A 226 3.29 13.14 25.32
C PRO A 226 3.64 14.63 25.33
N SER A 227 3.32 15.32 26.43
CA SER A 227 3.70 16.72 26.60
C SER A 227 5.22 16.81 26.83
N LYS A 228 5.90 17.50 25.92
CA LYS A 228 7.30 17.89 26.08
C LYS A 228 7.36 19.40 26.08
N ASN A 229 7.66 19.97 27.25
CA ASN A 229 7.82 21.40 27.40
C ASN A 229 9.19 21.81 26.84
N PHE A 230 9.20 22.92 26.12
CA PHE A 230 10.41 23.60 25.68
C PHE A 230 11.10 24.20 26.92
N SER A 231 11.86 23.41 27.67
CA SER A 231 12.70 23.93 28.74
C SER A 231 13.96 24.57 28.15
N GLY A 232 13.77 25.60 27.32
CA GLY A 232 14.82 26.56 26.98
C GLY A 232 14.95 27.60 28.10
N LYS A 233 15.40 27.15 29.29
CA LYS A 233 15.99 27.95 30.39
C LYS A 233 16.28 27.04 31.59
N GLN A 234 17.53 26.61 31.68
CA GLN A 234 18.35 26.84 32.87
C GLN A 234 19.67 27.43 32.40
#